data_AF-A0A0G3BI72-F1
#
_entry.id   AF-A0A0G3BI72-F1
#
_cell.length_a   1.000
_cell.length_b   1.000
_cell.length_c   1.000
_cell.angle_alpha   90.00
_cell.angle_beta   90.00
_cell.angle_gamma   90.00
#
_symmetry.space_group_name_H-M   'P 1'
#
loop_
_entity.id
_entity.type
_entity.pdbx_description
1 polymer ?
#
loop_
_entity_poly.entity_id
_entity_poly.type
_entity_poly.pdbx_seq_one_letter_code
_entity_poly.pdbx_strand_id
1 'polypeptide(L)'
;MQIATVLMSSKSIRIHTELFERARAHGEVVSRSAAQQVEHWARLGAAVEAAGLTVTDVVEMLRSHQASSASLSPASEQELWSFKRAQQSQDLEAVTARRASNDQMSWFAGGKAKAAKLVGSPY
;
A
#
# COMPACT_ATOMS: atom_id res chain seq x y z
N MET A 1 -34.07 -22.47 6.93
CA MET A 1 -32.70 -21.95 6.97
C MET A 1 -32.40 -21.49 8.38
N GLN A 2 -31.56 -22.22 9.10
CA GLN A 2 -31.24 -21.97 10.51
C GLN A 2 -29.96 -21.13 10.56
N ILE A 3 -30.07 -19.87 10.98
CA ILE A 3 -28.93 -18.98 11.16
C ILE A 3 -28.21 -19.46 12.42
N ALA A 4 -27.07 -20.14 12.26
CA ALA A 4 -26.25 -20.55 13.38
C ALA A 4 -25.64 -19.30 14.02
N THR A 5 -26.25 -18.82 15.10
CA THR A 5 -25.68 -17.78 15.96
C THR A 5 -24.39 -18.34 16.56
N VAL A 6 -23.23 -17.89 16.06
CA VAL A 6 -21.95 -18.25 16.67
C VAL A 6 -21.90 -17.59 18.04
N LEU A 7 -21.99 -18.39 19.11
CA LEU A 7 -21.81 -17.92 20.49
C LEU A 7 -20.36 -17.42 20.64
N MET A 8 -20.19 -16.10 20.70
CA MET A 8 -18.91 -15.46 20.97
C MET A 8 -18.56 -15.60 22.46
N SER A 9 -17.89 -16.70 22.82
CA SER A 9 -17.26 -16.85 24.13
C SER A 9 -16.05 -15.92 24.21
N SER A 10 -16.09 -14.94 25.10
CA SER A 10 -14.93 -14.10 25.39
C SER A 10 -14.13 -14.67 26.55
N LYS A 11 -12.80 -14.59 26.47
CA LYS A 11 -11.88 -14.92 27.55
C LYS A 11 -10.98 -13.72 27.82
N SER A 12 -10.73 -13.45 29.10
CA SER A 12 -9.78 -12.40 29.49
C SER A 12 -8.36 -12.96 29.48
N ILE A 13 -7.45 -12.25 28.83
CA ILE A 13 -6.02 -12.55 28.82
C ILE A 13 -5.23 -11.30 29.23
N ARG A 14 -4.09 -11.49 29.89
CA ARG A 14 -3.14 -10.40 30.15
C ARG A 14 -2.16 -10.33 28.99
N ILE A 15 -1.97 -9.14 28.43
CA ILE A 15 -1.01 -8.87 27.36
C ILE A 15 -0.12 -7.69 27.74
N HIS A 16 1.04 -7.59 27.10
CA HIS A 16 1.93 -6.45 27.27
C HIS A 16 1.26 -5.16 26.83
N THR A 17 1.46 -4.08 27.59
CA THR A 17 0.90 -2.74 27.30
C THR A 17 1.26 -2.28 25.89
N GLU A 18 2.50 -2.48 25.46
CA GLU A 18 2.96 -2.10 24.12
C GLU A 18 2.22 -2.82 22.99
N LEU A 19 1.86 -4.10 23.19
CA LEU A 19 1.06 -4.84 22.22
C LEU A 19 -0.37 -4.30 22.17
N PHE A 20 -0.96 -3.99 23.33
CA PHE A 20 -2.29 -3.41 23.43
C PHE A 20 -2.36 -2.05 22.71
N GLU A 21 -1.42 -1.15 22.97
CA GLU A 21 -1.40 0.18 22.35
C GLU A 21 -1.21 0.10 20.83
N ARG A 22 -0.33 -0.80 20.35
CA ARG A 22 -0.19 -1.05 18.91
C ARG A 22 -1.48 -1.58 18.29
N ALA A 23 -2.12 -2.56 18.93
CA ALA A 23 -3.39 -3.10 18.45
C ALA A 23 -4.50 -2.05 18.43
N ARG A 24 -4.56 -1.18 19.44
CA ARG A 24 -5.51 -0.07 19.49
C ARG A 24 -5.27 0.91 18.34
N ALA A 25 -4.04 1.40 18.18
CA ALA A 25 -3.70 2.37 17.14
C ALA A 25 -3.99 1.83 15.72
N HIS A 26 -3.61 0.58 15.44
CA HIS A 26 -3.92 -0.06 14.16
C HIS A 26 -5.43 -0.30 13.98
N GLY A 27 -6.12 -0.72 15.04
CA GLY A 27 -7.55 -0.97 15.04
C GLY A 27 -8.36 0.29 14.73
N GLU A 28 -7.99 1.44 15.29
CA GLU A 28 -8.64 2.73 15.05
C GLU A 28 -8.69 3.09 13.56
N VAL A 29 -7.59 2.86 12.81
CA VAL A 29 -7.52 3.13 11.36
C VAL A 29 -8.54 2.31 10.56
N VAL A 30 -8.88 1.11 11.03
CA VAL A 30 -9.77 0.17 10.33
C VAL A 30 -11.09 -0.07 11.08
N SER A 31 -11.44 0.81 12.03
CA SER A 31 -12.65 0.73 12.86
C SER A 31 -12.81 -0.61 13.60
N ARG A 32 -11.73 -1.11 14.21
CA ARG A 32 -11.71 -2.32 15.05
C ARG A 32 -11.26 -1.98 16.47
N SER A 33 -11.80 -2.68 17.46
CA SER A 33 -11.28 -2.63 18.82
C SER A 33 -9.90 -3.28 18.91
N ALA A 34 -9.13 -2.97 19.96
CA ALA A 34 -7.83 -3.60 20.19
C ALA A 34 -7.92 -5.14 20.26
N ALA A 35 -8.96 -5.67 20.91
CA ALA A 35 -9.20 -7.11 20.98
C ALA A 35 -9.46 -7.71 19.58
N GLN A 36 -10.34 -7.09 18.79
CA GLN A 36 -10.61 -7.53 17.42
C GLN A 36 -9.37 -7.42 16.52
N GLN A 37 -8.53 -6.42 16.74
CA GLN A 37 -7.29 -6.27 15.99
C GLN A 37 -6.27 -7.37 16.34
N VAL A 38 -6.14 -7.75 17.62
CA VAL A 38 -5.32 -8.89 18.04
C VAL A 38 -5.84 -10.20 17.45
N GLU A 39 -7.16 -10.43 17.48
CA GLU A 39 -7.76 -11.60 16.84
C GLU A 39 -7.48 -11.64 15.34
N HIS A 40 -7.54 -10.49 14.67
CA HIS A 40 -7.25 -10.39 13.26
C HIS A 40 -5.79 -10.75 12.95
N TRP A 41 -4.82 -10.24 13.72
CA TRP A 41 -3.41 -10.61 13.57
C TRP A 41 -3.17 -12.09 13.83
N ALA A 42 -3.84 -12.70 14.81
CA ALA A 42 -3.74 -14.13 15.06
C ALA A 42 -4.27 -14.96 13.87
N ARG A 43 -5.40 -14.56 13.28
CA ARG A 43 -5.94 -15.23 12.06
C ARG A 43 -5.00 -15.06 10.87
N LEU A 44 -4.39 -13.88 10.72
CA LEU A 44 -3.40 -13.63 9.67
C LEU A 44 -2.18 -14.52 9.84
N GLY A 45 -1.63 -14.62 11.06
CA GLY A 45 -0.51 -15.51 11.37
C GLY A 45 -0.82 -16.98 11.05
N ALA A 46 -2.00 -17.46 11.45
CA ALA A 46 -2.44 -18.83 11.13
C ALA A 46 -2.56 -19.07 9.61
N ALA A 47 -3.07 -18.08 8.86
CA ALA A 47 -3.18 -18.19 7.40
C ALA A 47 -1.80 -18.19 6.70
N VAL A 48 -0.86 -17.40 7.21
CA VAL A 48 0.52 -17.35 6.73
C VAL A 48 1.23 -18.68 6.97
N GLU A 49 1.09 -19.26 8.16
CA GLU A 49 1.63 -20.60 8.47
C GLU A 49 1.00 -21.68 7.58
N ALA A 50 -0.32 -21.64 7.38
CA ALA A 50 -1.03 -22.57 6.51
C ALA A 50 -0.62 -22.44 5.03
N ALA A 51 -0.17 -21.26 4.60
CA ALA A 51 0.38 -21.03 3.27
C ALA A 51 1.81 -21.60 3.10
N GLY A 52 2.40 -22.18 4.15
CA GLY A 52 3.74 -22.76 4.12
C GLY A 52 4.86 -21.73 4.25
N LEU A 53 4.53 -20.47 4.60
CA LEU A 53 5.54 -19.47 4.92
C LEU A 53 6.13 -19.76 6.29
N THR A 54 7.45 -19.93 6.34
CA THR A 54 8.15 -20.18 7.58
C THR A 54 8.26 -18.89 8.38
N VAL A 55 8.49 -19.02 9.69
CA VAL A 55 8.79 -17.87 10.57
C VAL A 55 9.99 -17.08 10.02
N THR A 56 10.97 -17.76 9.44
CA THR A 56 12.14 -17.12 8.82
C THR A 56 11.72 -16.22 7.65
N ASP A 57 10.85 -16.69 6.76
CA ASP A 57 10.35 -15.92 5.62
C ASP A 57 9.61 -14.66 6.07
N VAL A 58 8.78 -14.79 7.11
CA VAL A 58 8.04 -13.68 7.71
C VAL A 58 9.00 -12.66 8.34
N VAL A 59 10.01 -13.13 9.06
CA VAL A 59 11.02 -12.27 9.68
C VAL A 59 11.85 -11.53 8.64
N GLU A 60 12.24 -12.19 7.55
CA GLU A 60 12.94 -11.54 6.43
C GLU A 60 12.05 -10.48 5.76
N MET A 61 10.77 -10.79 5.55
CA MET A 61 9.79 -9.84 5.01
C MET A 61 9.62 -8.61 5.91
N LEU A 62 9.53 -8.80 7.23
CA LEU A 62 9.44 -7.68 8.17
C LEU A 62 10.72 -6.85 8.21
N ARG A 63 11.89 -7.47 8.09
CA ARG A 63 13.18 -6.76 8.01
C ARG A 63 13.30 -5.96 6.72
N SER A 64 12.94 -6.55 5.58
CA SER A 64 12.99 -5.86 4.28
C SER A 64 12.01 -4.68 4.23
N HIS A 65 10.79 -4.84 4.77
CA HIS A 65 9.82 -3.74 4.82
C HIS A 65 10.31 -2.57 5.68
N GLN A 66 10.92 -2.84 6.84
CA GLN A 66 11.50 -1.79 7.68
C GLN A 66 12.67 -1.08 6.96
N ALA A 67 13.53 -1.82 6.28
CA ALA A 67 14.60 -1.26 5.47
C ALA A 67 14.07 -0.38 4.32
N SER A 68 13.02 -0.83 3.62
CA SER A 68 12.37 -0.06 2.55
C SER A 68 11.64 1.18 3.07
N SER A 69 11.01 1.12 4.23
CA SER A 69 10.40 2.30 4.87
C SER A 69 11.45 3.33 5.29
N ALA A 70 12.64 2.87 5.70
CA ALA A 70 13.77 3.75 6.01
C ALA A 70 14.40 4.36 4.74
N SER A 71 14.30 3.69 3.58
CA SER A 71 14.83 4.21 2.31
C SER A 71 13.91 5.19 1.58
N LEU A 72 12.64 5.34 2.00
CA LEU A 72 11.73 6.42 1.54
C LEU A 72 12.10 7.78 2.15
N SER A 73 13.39 8.11 2.12
CA SER A 73 13.91 9.40 2.56
C SER A 73 13.52 10.50 1.56
N PRO A 74 13.46 11.78 1.98
CA PRO A 74 13.19 12.91 1.08
C PRO A 74 14.19 13.00 -0.10
N ALA A 75 15.35 12.36 -0.01
CA ALA A 75 16.29 12.24 -1.12
C ALA A 75 15.71 11.43 -2.28
N SER A 76 14.94 10.36 -2.02
CA SER A 76 14.30 9.55 -3.07
C SER A 76 13.23 10.33 -3.84
N GLU A 77 12.47 11.18 -3.14
CA GLU A 77 11.49 12.07 -3.76
C GLU A 77 12.20 13.18 -4.55
N GLN A 78 13.23 13.81 -3.99
CA GLN A 78 14.03 14.84 -4.68
C GLN A 78 14.74 14.30 -5.93
N GLU A 79 15.23 13.06 -5.89
CA GLU A 79 15.80 12.34 -7.04
C GLU A 79 14.75 12.15 -8.13
N LEU A 80 13.54 11.69 -7.77
CA LEU A 80 12.41 11.57 -8.70
C LEU A 80 12.02 12.91 -9.33
N TRP A 81 11.97 13.99 -8.56
CA TRP A 81 11.68 15.34 -9.07
C TRP A 81 12.81 15.91 -9.93
N SER A 82 14.07 15.57 -9.64
CA SER A 82 15.23 15.96 -10.46
C SER A 82 15.21 15.25 -11.81
N PHE A 83 14.90 13.95 -11.83
CA PHE A 83 14.74 13.15 -13.03
C PHE A 83 13.60 13.68 -13.92
N LYS A 84 12.43 13.96 -13.32
CA LYS A 84 11.28 14.53 -14.05
C LYS A 84 11.59 15.89 -14.67
N ARG A 85 12.32 16.76 -13.95
CA ARG A 85 12.71 18.09 -14.48
C ARG A 85 13.72 17.98 -15.63
N ALA A 86 14.68 17.07 -15.53
CA ALA A 86 15.64 16.82 -16.61
C ALA A 86 14.94 16.26 -17.87
N GLN A 87 13.92 15.42 -17.69
CA GLN A 87 13.10 14.94 -18.79
C GLN A 87 12.27 16.06 -19.43
N GLN A 88 11.63 16.91 -18.60
CA GLN A 88 10.87 18.07 -19.09
C GLN A 88 11.73 19.06 -19.87
N SER A 89 12.98 19.31 -19.45
CA SER A 89 13.87 20.20 -20.21
C SER A 89 14.22 19.62 -21.57
N GLN A 90 14.47 18.31 -21.66
CA GLN A 90 14.75 17.63 -22.93
C GLN A 90 13.53 17.67 -23.87
N ASP A 91 12.33 17.47 -23.32
CA ASP A 91 11.08 17.54 -24.09
C ASP A 91 10.82 18.96 -24.61
N LEU A 92 11.03 19.98 -23.77
CA LEU A 92 10.95 21.39 -24.17
C LEU A 92 11.98 21.74 -25.24
N GLU A 93 13.21 21.25 -25.14
CA GLU A 93 14.24 21.43 -26.16
C GLU A 93 13.85 20.76 -27.49
N ALA A 94 13.24 19.57 -27.46
CA ALA A 94 12.77 18.85 -28.64
C ALA A 94 11.62 19.56 -29.36
N VAL A 95 10.68 20.15 -28.61
CA VAL A 95 9.60 21.00 -29.13
C VAL A 95 10.15 22.30 -29.71
N THR A 96 11.08 22.96 -28.99
CA THR A 96 11.70 24.21 -29.44
C THR A 96 12.53 24.00 -30.72
N ALA A 97 13.20 22.85 -30.83
CA ALA A 97 13.94 22.44 -32.02
C ALA A 97 13.04 21.98 -33.19
N ARG A 98 11.70 22.07 -33.06
CA ARG A 98 10.68 21.57 -34.00
C ARG A 98 10.86 20.10 -34.40
N ARG A 99 11.54 19.30 -33.58
CA ARG A 99 11.70 17.85 -33.78
C ARG A 99 10.54 17.05 -33.18
N ALA A 100 9.73 17.68 -32.33
CA ALA A 100 8.46 17.17 -31.82
C ALA A 100 7.36 18.21 -32.03
N SER A 101 6.19 17.78 -32.50
CA SER A 101 5.00 18.64 -32.58
C SER A 101 4.28 18.66 -31.23
N ASN A 102 3.68 19.80 -30.88
CA ASN A 102 2.85 19.95 -29.68
C ASN A 102 1.71 18.91 -29.63
N ASP A 103 1.25 18.44 -30.79
CA ASP A 103 0.26 17.37 -30.93
C ASP A 103 0.79 15.99 -30.49
N GLN A 104 2.09 15.72 -30.62
CA GLN A 104 2.72 14.46 -30.19
C GLN A 104 2.94 14.40 -28.68
N MET A 105 2.98 15.54 -27.99
CA MET A 105 3.11 15.67 -26.53
C MET A 105 1.75 15.63 -25.78
N SER A 106 0.64 15.52 -26.52
CA SER A 106 -0.72 15.63 -25.98
C SER A 106 -1.25 14.35 -25.31
N TRP A 107 -0.45 13.66 -24.48
CA TRP A 107 -1.01 12.67 -23.54
C TRP A 107 -1.98 13.32 -22.54
N PHE A 108 -1.80 14.62 -22.24
CA PHE A 108 -2.64 15.35 -21.27
C PHE A 108 -3.59 16.41 -21.87
N ALA A 109 -3.38 16.86 -23.11
CA ALA A 109 -4.12 18.03 -23.64
C ALA A 109 -5.36 17.68 -24.48
N GLY A 110 -5.62 16.40 -24.75
CA GLY A 110 -6.53 16.01 -25.82
C GLY A 110 -7.82 15.31 -25.42
N GLY A 111 -8.32 15.37 -24.18
CA GLY A 111 -9.64 14.81 -23.81
C GLY A 111 -9.84 13.29 -24.05
N LYS A 112 -8.85 12.57 -24.59
CA LYS A 112 -8.92 11.13 -24.92
C LYS A 112 -8.83 10.23 -23.69
N ALA A 113 -8.52 10.78 -22.51
CA ALA A 113 -8.66 10.08 -21.23
C ALA A 113 -10.12 9.67 -20.92
N LYS A 114 -11.14 10.27 -21.57
CA LYS A 114 -12.54 9.83 -21.42
C LYS A 114 -12.94 8.65 -22.31
N ALA A 115 -12.11 8.24 -23.27
CA ALA A 115 -12.45 7.17 -24.21
C ALA A 115 -11.73 5.84 -23.93
N ALA A 116 -10.76 5.81 -23.00
CA ALA A 116 -10.26 4.56 -22.45
C ALA A 116 -11.24 4.09 -21.36
N LYS A 117 -12.39 3.55 -21.78
CA LYS A 117 -13.16 2.65 -20.91
C LYS A 117 -12.22 1.49 -20.61
N LEU A 118 -11.64 1.50 -19.42
CA LEU A 118 -10.87 0.39 -18.88
C LEU A 118 -11.76 -0.85 -19.00
N VAL A 119 -11.45 -1.73 -19.95
CA VAL A 119 -12.03 -3.06 -19.99
C VAL A 119 -11.52 -3.77 -18.73
N GLY A 120 -12.30 -3.73 -17.65
CA GLY A 120 -12.01 -4.41 -16.38
C GLY A 120 -11.83 -3.55 -15.11
N SER A 121 -12.26 -2.28 -15.04
CA SER A 121 -12.27 -1.53 -13.78
C SER A 121 -13.62 -1.63 -13.06
N PRO A 122 -13.71 -2.04 -11.76
CA PRO A 122 -14.97 -2.29 -11.08
C PRO A 122 -15.53 -1.05 -10.35
N TYR A 123 -15.46 0.12 -10.96
CA TYR A 123 -16.18 1.33 -10.56
C TYR A 123 -16.72 2.06 -11.78
#